data_AF-A0A965HP96-F1
#
_entry.id   AF-A0A965HP96-F1
#
_cell.length_a   1.000
_cell.length_b   1.000
_cell.length_c   1.000
_cell.angle_alpha   90.00
_cell.angle_beta   90.00
_cell.angle_gamma   90.00
#
_symmetry.space_group_name_H-M   'P 1'
#
loop_
_entity.id
_entity.type
_entity.pdbx_description
1 polymer ?
#
loop_
_entity_poly.entity_id
_entity_poly.type
_entity_poly.pdbx_seq_one_letter_code
_entity_poly.pdbx_strand_id
1 'polypeptide(L)'
;MALSKLEQNKQERDLQNKAQLTYLEEKRKLDATIAITEAQKGLIIGEGILAERLRQTKDIVLEKARFAQDELELTNKLNISRAALAKFDKQYEGMEFLTPQQMTDREALNAQVKADENALNNKKNTNKIVGEGNALQRERNLLVMQQALNQATLEYNLARESAANDKIFDQRQTALNVSEQELDIKEKLGLIIDRELQVARADSAIKKINLELERESFRLSQEKLRIEQQLKDAQQRAGTTQEMDINGNITYTQNETPEIINLRGQLKSTDEA
;
A
#
# COMPACT_ATOMS: atom_id res chain seq x y z
N MET A 1 -6.86 34.25 25.40
CA MET A 1 -6.91 34.04 23.93
C MET A 1 -6.09 32.83 23.47
N ALA A 2 -4.82 32.66 23.87
CA ALA A 2 -4.01 31.50 23.44
C ALA A 2 -4.55 30.14 23.96
N LEU A 3 -4.98 30.07 25.23
CA LEU A 3 -5.54 28.86 25.83
C LEU A 3 -6.85 28.39 25.16
N SER A 4 -7.80 29.30 24.87
CA SER A 4 -9.06 28.91 24.24
C SER A 4 -8.90 28.46 22.78
N LYS A 5 -7.91 29.03 22.05
CA LYS A 5 -7.54 28.54 20.70
C LYS A 5 -6.94 27.14 20.74
N LEU A 6 -6.19 26.81 21.78
CA LEU A 6 -5.59 25.49 21.98
C LEU A 6 -6.65 24.43 22.28
N GLU A 7 -7.66 24.81 23.06
CA GLU A 7 -8.79 23.95 23.42
C GLU A 7 -9.76 23.73 22.24
N GLN A 8 -10.01 24.76 21.43
CA GLN A 8 -10.72 24.63 20.15
C GLN A 8 -10.00 23.71 19.16
N ASN A 9 -8.69 23.88 18.97
CA ASN A 9 -7.90 23.01 18.09
C ASN A 9 -7.92 21.54 18.55
N LYS A 10 -7.94 21.30 19.87
CA LYS A 10 -8.06 19.95 20.43
C LYS A 10 -9.43 19.34 20.11
N GLN A 11 -10.51 20.10 20.30
CA GLN A 11 -11.87 19.64 19.98
C GLN A 11 -12.07 19.37 18.48
N GLU A 12 -11.52 20.22 17.60
CA GLU A 12 -11.56 19.98 16.15
C GLU A 12 -10.79 18.72 15.75
N ARG A 13 -9.60 18.48 16.33
CA ARG A 13 -8.85 17.24 16.12
C ARG A 13 -9.61 16.00 16.62
N ASP A 14 -10.25 16.08 17.77
CA ASP A 14 -11.04 14.97 18.31
C ASP A 14 -12.28 14.67 17.44
N LEU A 15 -12.91 15.70 16.88
CA LEU A 15 -14.01 15.57 15.91
C LEU A 15 -13.53 14.95 14.59
N GLN A 16 -12.39 15.40 14.06
CA GLN A 16 -11.78 14.82 12.85
C GLN A 16 -11.40 13.36 13.06
N ASN A 17 -10.76 13.02 14.18
CA ASN A 17 -10.41 11.64 14.52
C ASN A 17 -11.64 10.74 14.62
N LYS A 18 -12.72 11.23 15.25
CA LYS A 18 -14.00 10.50 15.32
C LYS A 18 -14.60 10.28 13.93
N ALA A 19 -14.66 11.32 13.09
CA ALA A 19 -15.18 11.20 11.73
C ALA A 19 -14.36 10.20 10.89
N GLN A 20 -13.03 10.22 11.05
CA GLN A 20 -12.12 9.30 10.37
C GLN A 20 -12.30 7.86 10.86
N LEU A 21 -12.49 7.64 12.16
CA LEU A 21 -12.82 6.33 12.71
C LEU A 21 -14.16 5.81 12.19
N THR A 22 -15.20 6.63 12.16
CA THR A 22 -16.51 6.26 11.60
C THR A 22 -16.41 5.88 10.13
N TYR A 23 -15.67 6.66 9.33
CA TYR A 23 -15.42 6.35 7.93
C TYR A 23 -14.69 5.00 7.76
N LEU A 24 -13.67 4.74 8.56
CA LEU A 24 -12.94 3.46 8.54
C LEU A 24 -13.83 2.27 8.93
N GLU A 25 -14.73 2.44 9.90
CA GLU A 25 -15.71 1.42 10.28
C GLU A 25 -16.72 1.14 9.18
N GLU A 26 -17.27 2.18 8.54
CA GLU A 26 -18.19 2.02 7.41
C GLU A 26 -17.51 1.37 6.21
N LYS A 27 -16.27 1.77 5.89
CA LYS A 27 -15.47 1.13 4.85
C LYS A 27 -15.28 -0.37 5.14
N ARG A 28 -14.90 -0.73 6.38
CA ARG A 28 -14.76 -2.13 6.78
C ARG A 28 -16.05 -2.94 6.66
N LYS A 29 -17.20 -2.34 6.99
CA LYS A 29 -18.52 -2.99 6.81
C LYS A 29 -18.81 -3.24 5.33
N LEU A 30 -18.55 -2.24 4.48
CA LEU A 30 -18.74 -2.35 3.04
C LEU A 30 -17.86 -3.45 2.43
N ASP A 31 -16.56 -3.45 2.78
CA ASP A 31 -15.60 -4.46 2.32
C ASP A 31 -16.05 -5.88 2.72
N ALA A 32 -16.57 -6.04 3.95
CA ALA A 32 -17.10 -7.32 4.43
C ALA A 32 -18.36 -7.74 3.66
N THR A 33 -19.27 -6.82 3.35
CA THR A 33 -20.47 -7.10 2.55
C THR A 33 -20.10 -7.53 1.13
N ILE A 34 -19.12 -6.86 0.50
CA ILE A 34 -18.62 -7.23 -0.83
C ILE A 34 -18.05 -8.65 -0.80
N ALA A 35 -17.18 -8.96 0.16
CA ALA A 35 -16.58 -10.29 0.29
C ALA A 35 -17.61 -11.41 0.52
N ILE A 36 -18.63 -11.18 1.36
CA ILE A 36 -19.73 -12.13 1.57
C ILE A 36 -20.52 -12.33 0.29
N THR A 37 -20.81 -11.26 -0.45
CA THR A 37 -21.57 -11.31 -1.71
C THR A 37 -20.81 -12.10 -2.79
N GLU A 38 -19.50 -11.91 -2.90
CA GLU A 38 -18.65 -12.65 -3.83
C GLU A 38 -18.55 -14.14 -3.47
N ALA A 39 -18.39 -14.47 -2.19
CA ALA A 39 -18.43 -15.85 -1.71
C ALA A 39 -19.77 -16.53 -2.01
N GLN A 40 -20.89 -15.81 -1.83
CA GLN A 40 -22.23 -16.30 -2.19
C GLN A 40 -22.38 -16.54 -3.69
N LYS A 41 -21.82 -15.68 -4.56
CA LYS A 41 -21.81 -15.92 -6.01
C LYS A 41 -21.09 -17.22 -6.36
N GLY A 42 -19.92 -17.46 -5.76
CA GLY A 42 -19.17 -18.71 -5.94
C GLY A 42 -19.96 -19.94 -5.49
N LEU A 43 -20.65 -19.86 -4.35
CA LEU A 43 -21.54 -20.92 -3.85
C LEU A 43 -22.69 -21.20 -4.83
N ILE A 44 -23.37 -20.16 -5.31
CA ILE A 44 -24.49 -20.26 -6.27
C ILE A 44 -24.02 -20.93 -7.57
N ILE A 45 -22.84 -20.56 -8.08
CA ILE A 45 -22.28 -21.19 -9.28
C ILE A 45 -21.97 -22.68 -9.01
N GLY A 46 -21.40 -23.01 -7.84
CA GLY A 46 -21.12 -24.40 -7.44
C GLY A 46 -22.38 -25.27 -7.31
N GLU A 47 -23.44 -24.73 -6.69
CA GLU A 47 -24.77 -25.37 -6.64
C GLU A 47 -25.36 -25.54 -8.05
N GLY A 48 -25.17 -24.54 -8.92
CA GLY A 48 -25.53 -24.61 -10.33
C GLY A 48 -24.86 -25.76 -11.08
N ILE A 49 -23.56 -26.01 -10.86
CA ILE A 49 -22.85 -27.14 -11.46
C ILE A 49 -23.43 -28.48 -11.00
N LEU A 50 -23.73 -28.62 -9.70
CA LEU A 50 -24.34 -29.84 -9.16
C LEU A 50 -25.75 -30.07 -9.73
N ALA A 51 -26.58 -29.03 -9.78
CA ALA A 51 -27.91 -29.08 -10.36
C ALA A 51 -27.86 -29.43 -11.86
N GLU A 52 -26.92 -28.85 -12.61
CA GLU A 52 -26.71 -29.16 -14.02
C GLU A 52 -26.29 -30.62 -14.21
N ARG A 53 -25.37 -31.17 -13.39
CA ARG A 53 -25.01 -32.60 -13.45
C ARG A 53 -26.19 -33.52 -13.19
N LEU A 54 -27.04 -33.19 -12.21
CA LEU A 54 -28.26 -33.95 -11.92
C LEU A 54 -29.25 -33.90 -13.08
N ARG A 55 -29.45 -32.71 -13.67
CA ARG A 55 -30.29 -32.54 -14.86
C ARG A 55 -29.77 -33.36 -16.03
N GLN A 56 -28.47 -33.26 -16.33
CA GLN A 56 -27.83 -34.02 -17.40
C GLN A 56 -27.96 -35.53 -17.22
N THR A 57 -27.83 -36.02 -15.98
CA THR A 57 -28.05 -37.45 -15.65
C THR A 57 -29.47 -37.88 -15.99
N LYS A 58 -30.47 -37.07 -15.60
CA LYS A 58 -31.87 -37.32 -15.93
C LYS A 58 -32.10 -37.29 -17.44
N ASP A 59 -31.55 -36.30 -18.14
CA ASP A 59 -31.69 -36.14 -19.59
C ASP A 59 -31.09 -37.35 -20.34
N ILE A 60 -29.94 -37.86 -19.91
CA ILE A 60 -29.31 -39.07 -20.47
C ILE A 60 -30.23 -40.29 -20.34
N VAL A 61 -30.86 -40.48 -19.17
CA VAL A 61 -31.76 -41.62 -18.93
C VAL A 61 -33.00 -41.52 -19.83
N LEU A 62 -33.62 -40.33 -19.91
CA LEU A 62 -34.79 -40.09 -20.74
C LEU A 62 -34.48 -40.25 -22.23
N GLU A 63 -33.32 -39.76 -22.67
CA GLU A 63 -32.83 -39.91 -24.04
C GLU A 63 -32.65 -41.38 -24.41
N LYS A 64 -31.93 -42.15 -23.58
CA LYS A 64 -31.73 -43.59 -23.81
C LYS A 64 -33.05 -44.37 -23.84
N ALA A 65 -33.99 -44.02 -22.96
CA ALA A 65 -35.31 -44.64 -22.95
C ALA A 65 -36.09 -44.37 -24.26
N ARG A 66 -36.07 -43.13 -24.75
CA ARG A 66 -36.70 -42.75 -26.03
C ARG A 66 -36.06 -43.47 -27.21
N PHE A 67 -34.73 -43.51 -27.29
CA PHE A 67 -34.03 -44.22 -28.36
C PHE A 67 -34.34 -45.71 -28.35
N ALA A 68 -34.35 -46.34 -27.16
CA ALA A 68 -34.72 -47.75 -27.02
C ALA A 68 -36.17 -48.02 -27.42
N GLN A 69 -37.11 -47.14 -27.07
CA GLN A 69 -38.51 -47.27 -27.46
C GLN A 69 -38.68 -47.18 -28.98
N ASP A 70 -38.08 -46.17 -29.62
CA ASP A 70 -38.12 -45.99 -31.07
C ASP A 70 -37.54 -47.20 -31.82
N GLU A 71 -36.42 -47.73 -31.33
CA GLU A 71 -35.78 -48.93 -31.91
C GLU A 71 -36.61 -50.19 -31.70
N LEU A 72 -37.29 -50.34 -30.55
CA LEU A 72 -38.19 -51.45 -30.27
C LEU A 72 -39.40 -51.43 -31.20
N GLU A 73 -40.02 -50.26 -31.42
CA GLU A 73 -41.16 -50.12 -32.33
C GLU A 73 -40.79 -50.51 -33.78
N LEU A 74 -39.63 -50.07 -34.27
CA LEU A 74 -39.13 -50.43 -35.60
C LEU A 74 -38.73 -51.91 -35.69
N THR A 75 -38.16 -52.47 -34.62
CA THR A 75 -37.85 -53.90 -34.55
C THR A 75 -39.12 -54.75 -34.61
N ASN A 76 -40.19 -54.33 -33.91
CA ASN A 76 -41.48 -55.00 -33.97
C ASN A 76 -42.11 -54.93 -35.36
N LYS A 77 -42.06 -53.77 -36.03
CA LYS A 77 -42.52 -53.63 -37.43
C LYS A 77 -41.75 -54.57 -38.36
N LEU A 78 -40.42 -54.59 -38.27
CA LEU A 78 -39.58 -55.50 -39.05
C LEU A 78 -39.93 -56.97 -38.80
N ASN A 79 -40.16 -57.36 -37.53
CA ASN A 79 -40.55 -58.73 -37.18
C ASN A 79 -41.91 -59.11 -37.79
N ILE A 80 -42.88 -58.19 -37.81
CA ILE A 80 -44.18 -58.40 -38.47
C ILE A 80 -43.99 -58.61 -39.97
N SER A 81 -43.22 -57.75 -40.63
CA SER A 81 -42.94 -57.86 -42.08
C SER A 81 -42.21 -59.16 -42.43
N ARG A 82 -41.21 -59.56 -41.63
CA ARG A 82 -40.51 -60.85 -41.79
C ARG A 82 -41.44 -62.04 -41.57
N ALA A 83 -42.33 -61.97 -40.58
CA ALA A 83 -43.31 -63.02 -40.34
C ALA A 83 -44.32 -63.15 -41.51
N ALA A 84 -44.73 -62.02 -42.10
CA ALA A 84 -45.59 -62.01 -43.28
C ALA A 84 -44.91 -62.66 -44.49
N LEU A 85 -43.64 -62.31 -44.76
CA LEU A 85 -42.84 -62.94 -45.81
C LEU A 85 -42.64 -64.45 -45.56
N ALA A 86 -42.27 -64.84 -44.35
CA ALA A 86 -42.10 -66.24 -43.99
C ALA A 86 -43.40 -67.05 -44.11
N LYS A 87 -44.55 -66.45 -43.76
CA LYS A 87 -45.86 -67.07 -43.94
C LYS A 87 -46.19 -67.26 -45.42
N PHE A 88 -45.88 -66.27 -46.27
CA PHE A 88 -46.04 -66.38 -47.72
C PHE A 88 -45.15 -67.49 -48.29
N ASP A 89 -43.85 -67.49 -47.97
CA ASP A 89 -42.90 -68.49 -48.45
C ASP A 89 -43.32 -69.91 -48.03
N LYS A 90 -43.85 -70.08 -46.81
CA LYS A 90 -44.38 -71.35 -46.32
C LYS A 90 -45.67 -71.78 -47.02
N GLN A 91 -46.56 -70.84 -47.36
CA GLN A 91 -47.83 -71.13 -48.04
C GLN A 91 -47.61 -71.68 -49.45
N TYR A 92 -46.56 -71.23 -50.12
CA TYR A 92 -46.21 -71.65 -51.49
C TYR A 92 -44.99 -72.59 -51.53
N GLU A 93 -44.64 -73.19 -50.39
CA GLU A 93 -43.53 -74.13 -50.25
C GLU A 93 -43.81 -75.39 -51.08
N GLY A 94 -42.85 -75.79 -51.93
CA GLY A 94 -42.97 -76.98 -52.78
C GLY A 94 -43.69 -76.76 -54.13
N MET A 95 -44.12 -75.55 -54.47
CA MET A 95 -44.53 -75.23 -55.84
C MET A 95 -43.32 -74.99 -56.75
N GLU A 96 -43.29 -75.60 -57.94
CA GLU A 96 -42.22 -75.40 -58.93
C GLU A 96 -42.21 -73.97 -59.49
N PHE A 97 -43.38 -73.33 -59.63
CA PHE A 97 -43.50 -71.97 -60.17
C PHE A 97 -44.60 -71.19 -59.45
N LEU A 98 -44.30 -69.93 -59.11
CA LEU A 98 -45.28 -68.95 -58.66
C LEU A 98 -45.98 -68.34 -59.88
N THR A 99 -47.27 -68.03 -59.76
CA THR A 99 -47.99 -67.22 -60.74
C THR A 99 -47.43 -65.78 -60.77
N PRO A 100 -47.60 -65.03 -61.88
CA PRO A 100 -47.13 -63.63 -61.96
C PRO A 100 -47.63 -62.73 -60.82
N GLN A 101 -48.87 -62.94 -60.36
CA GLN A 101 -49.41 -62.22 -59.21
C GLN A 101 -48.67 -62.56 -57.92
N GLN A 102 -48.42 -63.85 -57.66
CA GLN A 102 -47.69 -64.31 -56.47
C GLN A 102 -46.23 -63.83 -56.47
N MET A 103 -45.58 -63.72 -57.64
CA MET A 103 -44.26 -63.10 -57.74
C MET A 103 -44.31 -61.63 -57.33
N THR A 104 -45.31 -60.88 -57.81
CA THR A 104 -45.51 -59.47 -57.47
C THR A 104 -45.76 -59.28 -55.98
N ASP A 105 -46.62 -60.12 -55.38
CA ASP A 105 -46.93 -60.08 -53.94
C ASP A 105 -45.69 -60.40 -53.08
N ARG A 106 -44.86 -61.36 -53.51
CA ARG A 106 -43.61 -61.71 -52.84
C ARG A 106 -42.57 -60.59 -52.95
N GLU A 107 -42.44 -59.97 -54.12
CA GLU A 107 -41.57 -58.81 -54.32
C GLU A 107 -41.99 -57.63 -53.44
N ALA A 108 -43.30 -57.37 -53.30
CA ALA A 108 -43.82 -56.35 -52.40
C ALA A 108 -43.48 -56.64 -50.93
N LEU A 109 -43.61 -57.90 -50.46
CA LEU A 109 -43.22 -58.29 -49.10
C LEU A 109 -41.70 -58.17 -48.87
N ASN A 110 -40.88 -58.57 -49.84
CA ASN A 110 -39.43 -58.38 -49.78
C ASN A 110 -39.05 -56.89 -49.73
N ALA A 111 -39.70 -56.06 -50.56
CA ALA A 111 -39.50 -54.62 -50.55
C ALA A 111 -39.89 -54.01 -49.19
N GLN A 112 -40.97 -54.47 -48.57
CA GLN A 112 -41.40 -54.04 -47.25
C GLN A 112 -40.39 -54.42 -46.15
N VAL A 113 -39.90 -55.66 -46.13
CA VAL A 113 -38.85 -56.08 -45.20
C VAL A 113 -37.59 -55.21 -45.35
N LYS A 114 -37.16 -54.97 -46.59
CA LYS A 114 -35.99 -54.12 -46.86
C LYS A 114 -36.22 -52.67 -46.43
N ALA A 115 -37.43 -52.14 -46.64
CA ALA A 115 -37.79 -50.79 -46.19
C ALA A 115 -37.76 -50.67 -44.65
N ASP A 116 -38.31 -51.66 -43.94
CA ASP A 116 -38.30 -51.69 -42.47
C ASP A 116 -36.88 -51.89 -41.91
N GLU A 117 -36.03 -52.70 -42.55
CA GLU A 117 -34.61 -52.82 -42.20
C GLU A 117 -33.85 -51.51 -42.37
N ASN A 118 -34.07 -50.83 -43.51
CA ASN A 118 -33.46 -49.53 -43.76
C ASN A 118 -33.94 -48.49 -42.76
N ALA A 119 -35.23 -48.49 -42.40
CA ALA A 119 -35.77 -47.60 -41.38
C ALA A 119 -35.12 -47.82 -40.01
N LEU A 120 -34.98 -49.08 -39.59
CA LEU A 120 -34.30 -49.44 -38.34
C LEU A 120 -32.83 -49.01 -38.34
N ASN A 121 -32.09 -49.31 -39.42
CA ASN A 121 -30.67 -48.96 -39.53
C ASN A 121 -30.46 -47.44 -39.56
N ASN A 122 -31.29 -46.71 -40.30
CA ASN A 122 -31.25 -45.25 -40.34
C ASN A 122 -31.57 -44.63 -38.98
N LYS A 123 -32.54 -45.19 -38.24
CA LYS A 123 -32.88 -44.72 -36.90
C LYS A 123 -31.75 -44.96 -35.91
N LYS A 124 -31.12 -46.15 -35.93
CA LYS A 124 -29.93 -46.45 -35.10
C LYS A 124 -28.78 -45.46 -35.36
N ASN A 125 -28.48 -45.20 -36.63
CA ASN A 125 -27.43 -44.24 -37.00
C ASN A 125 -27.79 -42.81 -36.53
N THR A 126 -29.04 -42.41 -36.69
CA THR A 126 -29.52 -41.09 -36.23
C THR A 126 -29.42 -40.96 -34.71
N ASN A 127 -29.89 -41.97 -33.96
CA ASN A 127 -29.80 -42.00 -32.50
C ASN A 127 -28.35 -41.91 -32.02
N LYS A 128 -27.42 -42.59 -32.70
CA LYS A 128 -25.98 -42.51 -32.39
C LYS A 128 -25.43 -41.08 -32.56
N ILE A 129 -25.68 -40.46 -33.72
CA ILE A 129 -25.18 -39.10 -34.03
C ILE A 129 -25.77 -38.09 -33.06
N VAL A 130 -27.09 -38.16 -32.80
CA VAL A 130 -27.77 -37.28 -31.84
C VAL A 130 -27.21 -37.48 -30.43
N GLY A 131 -26.97 -38.73 -30.02
CA GLY A 131 -26.38 -39.05 -28.73
C GLY A 131 -24.97 -38.47 -28.53
N GLU A 132 -24.12 -38.55 -29.56
CA GLU A 132 -22.78 -37.93 -29.56
C GLU A 132 -22.87 -36.40 -29.49
N GLY A 133 -23.77 -35.78 -30.26
CA GLY A 133 -24.00 -34.33 -30.21
C GLY A 133 -24.48 -33.84 -28.84
N ASN A 134 -25.44 -34.55 -28.25
CA ASN A 134 -25.95 -34.24 -26.91
C ASN A 134 -24.86 -34.42 -25.83
N ALA A 135 -23.99 -35.42 -25.96
CA ALA A 135 -22.87 -35.61 -25.04
C ALA A 135 -21.88 -34.44 -25.08
N LEU A 136 -21.48 -33.99 -26.28
CA LEU A 136 -20.60 -32.84 -26.45
C LEU A 136 -21.22 -31.55 -25.90
N GLN A 137 -22.53 -31.35 -26.09
CA GLN A 137 -23.23 -30.19 -25.56
C GLN A 137 -23.27 -30.19 -24.03
N ARG A 138 -23.49 -31.35 -23.39
CA ARG A 138 -23.45 -31.51 -21.92
C ARG A 138 -22.06 -31.19 -21.37
N GLU A 139 -21.02 -31.71 -22.01
CA GLU A 139 -19.63 -31.44 -21.63
C GLU A 139 -19.29 -29.95 -21.74
N ARG A 140 -19.66 -29.31 -22.86
CA ARG A 140 -19.49 -27.86 -23.04
C ARG A 140 -20.19 -27.06 -21.94
N ASN A 141 -21.44 -27.40 -21.61
CA ASN A 141 -22.18 -26.68 -20.57
C ASN A 141 -21.49 -26.77 -19.20
N LEU A 142 -20.96 -27.95 -18.85
CA LEU A 142 -20.19 -28.14 -17.62
C LEU A 142 -18.88 -27.34 -17.63
N LEU A 143 -18.15 -27.35 -18.74
CA LEU A 143 -16.92 -26.58 -18.91
C LEU A 143 -17.14 -25.07 -18.73
N VAL A 144 -18.20 -24.53 -19.34
CA VAL A 144 -18.54 -23.10 -19.22
C VAL A 144 -18.87 -22.74 -17.77
N MET A 145 -19.66 -23.55 -17.06
CA MET A 145 -19.96 -23.30 -15.66
C MET A 145 -18.72 -23.43 -14.76
N GLN A 146 -17.86 -24.43 -15.01
CA GLN A 146 -16.61 -24.60 -14.27
C GLN A 146 -15.65 -23.43 -14.48
N GLN A 147 -15.56 -22.91 -15.71
CA GLN A 147 -14.76 -21.73 -16.00
C GLN A 147 -15.27 -20.50 -15.25
N ALA A 148 -16.60 -20.29 -15.20
CA ALA A 148 -17.20 -19.20 -14.43
C ALA A 148 -16.89 -19.33 -12.92
N LEU A 149 -16.96 -20.54 -12.37
CA LEU A 149 -16.59 -20.78 -10.96
C LEU A 149 -15.12 -20.46 -10.68
N ASN A 150 -14.22 -20.91 -11.57
CA ASN A 150 -12.79 -20.65 -11.43
C ASN A 150 -12.47 -19.15 -11.50
N GLN A 151 -13.13 -18.41 -12.41
CA GLN A 151 -12.99 -16.95 -12.51
C GLN A 151 -13.49 -16.25 -11.25
N ALA A 152 -14.68 -16.58 -10.76
CA ALA A 152 -15.21 -16.01 -9.52
C ALA A 152 -14.29 -16.30 -8.31
N THR A 153 -13.71 -17.50 -8.25
CA THR A 153 -12.76 -17.88 -7.19
C THR A 153 -11.45 -17.07 -7.29
N LEU A 154 -10.94 -16.85 -8.50
CA LEU A 154 -9.74 -16.04 -8.73
C LEU A 154 -9.98 -14.58 -8.35
N GLU A 155 -11.10 -13.99 -8.76
CA GLU A 155 -11.49 -12.61 -8.43
C GLU A 155 -11.56 -12.41 -6.91
N TYR A 156 -12.23 -13.32 -6.20
CA TYR A 156 -12.29 -13.29 -4.73
C TYR A 156 -10.90 -13.36 -4.07
N ASN A 157 -10.02 -14.24 -4.56
CA ASN A 157 -8.67 -14.36 -4.03
C ASN A 157 -7.84 -13.09 -4.29
N LEU A 158 -7.93 -12.50 -5.49
CA LEU A 158 -7.26 -11.26 -5.84
C LEU A 158 -7.75 -10.08 -4.98
N ALA A 159 -9.06 -9.96 -4.77
CA ALA A 159 -9.63 -8.93 -3.89
C ALA A 159 -9.12 -9.07 -2.45
N ARG A 160 -9.03 -10.31 -1.95
CA ARG A 160 -8.48 -10.59 -0.61
C ARG A 160 -7.00 -10.25 -0.49
N GLU A 161 -6.18 -10.60 -1.49
CA GLU A 161 -4.75 -10.26 -1.51
C GLU A 161 -4.55 -8.75 -1.62
N SER A 162 -5.32 -8.07 -2.47
CA SER A 162 -5.28 -6.60 -2.58
C SER A 162 -5.58 -5.93 -1.25
N ALA A 163 -6.65 -6.35 -0.56
CA ALA A 163 -7.01 -5.80 0.74
C ALA A 163 -5.96 -6.07 1.83
N ALA A 164 -5.23 -7.20 1.75
CA ALA A 164 -4.11 -7.48 2.64
C ALA A 164 -2.90 -6.58 2.33
N ASN A 165 -2.60 -6.36 1.06
CA ASN A 165 -1.53 -5.48 0.61
C ASN A 165 -1.80 -4.01 0.97
N ASP A 166 -3.04 -3.53 0.83
CA ASP A 166 -3.43 -2.17 1.22
C ASP A 166 -3.17 -1.92 2.71
N LYS A 167 -3.51 -2.89 3.58
CA LYS A 167 -3.21 -2.79 5.02
C LYS A 167 -1.71 -2.72 5.30
N ILE A 168 -0.91 -3.49 4.58
CA ILE A 168 0.55 -3.45 4.72
C ILE A 168 1.09 -2.10 4.24
N PHE A 169 0.54 -1.57 3.14
CA PHE A 169 0.92 -0.27 2.62
C PHE A 169 0.61 0.86 3.61
N ASP A 170 -0.61 0.91 4.15
CA ASP A 170 -1.03 1.91 5.15
C ASP A 170 -0.14 1.86 6.41
N GLN A 171 0.19 0.65 6.87
CA GLN A 171 1.12 0.45 7.99
C GLN A 171 2.52 1.00 7.67
N ARG A 172 3.05 0.71 6.48
CA ARG A 172 4.36 1.20 6.04
C ARG A 172 4.37 2.71 5.89
N GLN A 173 3.31 3.30 5.34
CA GLN A 173 3.19 4.75 5.20
C GLN A 173 3.14 5.45 6.56
N THR A 174 2.41 4.87 7.52
CA THR A 174 2.37 5.40 8.89
C THR A 174 3.75 5.36 9.55
N ALA A 175 4.47 4.23 9.42
CA ALA A 175 5.83 4.08 9.95
C ALA A 175 6.81 5.07 9.29
N LEU A 176 6.68 5.31 7.98
CA LEU A 176 7.48 6.31 7.26
C LEU A 176 7.24 7.72 7.82
N ASN A 177 5.97 8.14 7.94
CA ASN A 177 5.63 9.47 8.45
C ASN A 177 6.17 9.68 9.88
N VAL A 178 6.12 8.65 10.74
CA VAL A 178 6.72 8.70 12.09
C VAL A 178 8.24 8.88 12.00
N SER A 179 8.90 8.11 11.13
CA SER A 179 10.35 8.21 10.95
C SER A 179 10.78 9.57 10.40
N GLU A 180 10.01 10.16 9.48
CA GLU A 180 10.26 11.52 8.96
C GLU A 180 10.11 12.59 10.05
N GLN A 181 9.09 12.47 10.91
CA GLN A 181 8.92 13.37 12.06
C GLN A 181 10.06 13.22 13.08
N GLU A 182 10.49 11.99 13.37
CA GLU A 182 11.65 11.75 14.24
C GLU A 182 12.94 12.36 13.67
N LEU A 183 13.12 12.31 12.36
CA LEU A 183 14.26 12.93 11.69
C LEU A 183 14.23 14.46 11.84
N ASP A 184 13.11 15.12 11.55
CA ASP A 184 12.95 16.58 11.70
C ASP A 184 13.20 17.05 13.14
N ILE A 185 12.75 16.29 14.14
CA ILE A 185 13.03 16.58 15.55
C ILE A 185 14.54 16.50 15.82
N LYS A 186 15.23 15.45 15.34
CA LYS A 186 16.67 15.29 15.54
C LYS A 186 17.47 16.41 14.87
N GLU A 187 17.09 16.83 13.66
CA GLU A 187 17.72 17.96 12.96
C GLU A 187 17.55 19.27 13.76
N LYS A 188 16.35 19.56 14.27
CA LYS A 188 16.10 20.75 15.11
C LYS A 188 16.88 20.73 16.41
N LEU A 189 16.98 19.58 17.08
CA LEU A 189 17.80 19.44 18.29
C LEU A 189 19.29 19.66 18.00
N GLY A 190 19.80 19.16 16.86
CA GLY A 190 21.17 19.43 16.42
C GLY A 190 21.45 20.93 16.28
N LEU A 191 20.53 21.68 15.64
CA LEU A 191 20.65 23.14 15.52
C LEU A 191 20.64 23.87 16.88
N ILE A 192 19.88 23.38 17.86
CA ILE A 192 19.85 23.95 19.21
C ILE A 192 21.20 23.72 19.90
N ILE A 193 21.73 22.50 19.85
CA ILE A 193 23.03 22.15 20.44
C ILE A 193 24.15 22.99 19.82
N ASP A 194 24.16 23.16 18.49
CA ASP A 194 25.13 23.99 17.80
C ASP A 194 25.07 25.46 18.25
N ARG A 195 23.86 25.99 18.48
CA ARG A 195 23.67 27.36 18.99
C ARG A 195 24.15 27.51 20.43
N GLU A 196 23.84 26.55 21.31
CA GLU A 196 24.33 26.56 22.69
C GLU A 196 25.87 26.54 22.75
N LEU A 197 26.50 25.75 21.88
CA LEU A 197 27.96 25.74 21.74
C LEU A 197 28.53 27.08 21.25
N GLN A 198 27.85 27.76 20.32
CA GLN A 198 28.28 29.09 19.86
C GLN A 198 28.19 30.13 20.98
N VAL A 199 27.11 30.13 21.77
CA VAL A 199 26.97 31.02 22.93
C VAL A 199 28.06 30.76 23.97
N ALA A 200 28.30 29.49 24.34
CA ALA A 200 29.35 29.14 25.29
C ALA A 200 30.76 29.55 24.81
N ARG A 201 31.02 29.45 23.49
CA ARG A 201 32.28 29.93 22.89
C ARG A 201 32.39 31.46 22.96
N ALA A 202 31.32 32.19 22.69
CA ALA A 202 31.28 33.64 22.80
C ALA A 202 31.52 34.10 24.25
N ASP A 203 30.85 33.48 25.22
CA ASP A 203 31.05 33.78 26.66
C ASP A 203 32.51 33.51 27.09
N SER A 204 33.11 32.42 26.62
CA SER A 204 34.51 32.10 26.87
C SER A 204 35.44 33.16 26.27
N ALA A 205 35.17 33.64 25.06
CA ALA A 205 35.93 34.72 24.43
C ALA A 205 35.81 36.04 25.22
N ILE A 206 34.60 36.41 25.66
CA ILE A 206 34.37 37.60 26.48
C ILE A 206 35.16 37.51 27.80
N LYS A 207 35.12 36.37 28.49
CA LYS A 207 35.89 36.16 29.72
C LYS A 207 37.39 36.30 29.51
N LYS A 208 37.93 35.84 28.37
CA LYS A 208 39.34 36.03 28.02
C LYS A 208 39.69 37.49 27.82
N ILE A 209 38.87 38.23 27.07
CA ILE A 209 39.06 39.67 26.85
C ILE A 209 39.04 40.42 28.19
N ASN A 210 38.08 40.14 29.07
CA ASN A 210 38.01 40.77 30.38
C ASN A 210 39.25 40.49 31.23
N LEU A 211 39.76 39.26 31.20
CA LEU A 211 40.98 38.90 31.92
C LEU A 211 42.23 39.58 31.34
N GLU A 212 42.29 39.81 30.03
CA GLU A 212 43.34 40.60 29.38
C GLU A 212 43.25 42.08 29.78
N LEU A 213 42.05 42.65 29.79
CA LEU A 213 41.79 44.02 30.26
C LEU A 213 42.18 44.21 31.74
N GLU A 214 41.83 43.27 32.61
CA GLU A 214 42.21 43.30 34.02
C GLU A 214 43.74 43.25 34.18
N ARG A 215 44.43 42.41 33.40
CA ARG A 215 45.90 42.34 33.41
C ARG A 215 46.54 43.64 32.92
N GLU A 216 45.99 44.25 31.89
CA GLU A 216 46.47 45.52 31.34
C GLU A 216 46.24 46.66 32.34
N SER A 217 45.05 46.76 32.92
CA SER A 217 44.73 47.73 33.97
C SER A 217 45.65 47.58 35.19
N PHE A 218 45.95 46.34 35.60
CA PHE A 218 46.90 46.07 36.67
C PHE A 218 48.33 46.52 36.32
N ARG A 219 48.80 46.26 35.08
CA ARG A 219 50.11 46.73 34.61
C ARG A 219 50.19 48.25 34.59
N LEU A 220 49.16 48.92 34.07
CA LEU A 220 49.06 50.39 34.07
C LEU A 220 49.10 50.95 35.49
N SER A 221 48.42 50.31 36.44
CA SER A 221 48.42 50.71 37.85
C SER A 221 49.80 50.56 38.51
N GLN A 222 50.52 49.48 38.22
CA GLN A 222 51.90 49.30 38.68
C GLN A 222 52.84 50.33 38.08
N GLU A 223 52.68 50.63 36.80
CA GLU A 223 53.48 51.62 36.09
C GLU A 223 53.21 53.04 36.61
N LYS A 224 51.95 53.37 36.87
CA LYS A 224 51.54 54.61 37.53
C LYS A 224 52.23 54.75 38.89
N LEU A 225 52.15 53.73 39.74
CA LEU A 225 52.81 53.73 41.05
C LEU A 225 54.33 53.91 40.93
N ARG A 226 54.96 53.26 39.94
CA ARG A 226 56.39 53.42 39.64
C ARG A 226 56.74 54.86 39.28
N ILE A 227 55.96 55.49 38.40
CA ILE A 227 56.17 56.88 37.97
C ILE A 227 55.93 57.84 39.14
N GLU A 228 54.87 57.67 39.93
CA GLU A 228 54.59 58.50 41.11
C GLU A 228 55.74 58.45 42.13
N GLN A 229 56.31 57.27 42.36
CA GLN A 229 57.43 57.10 43.27
C GLN A 229 58.70 57.76 42.72
N GLN A 230 58.99 57.61 41.42
CA GLN A 230 60.08 58.33 40.76
C GLN A 230 59.90 59.85 40.82
N LEU A 231 58.67 60.34 40.68
CA LEU A 231 58.33 61.76 40.74
C LEU A 231 58.56 62.32 42.14
N LYS A 232 58.17 61.58 43.18
CA LYS A 232 58.42 61.94 44.58
C LYS A 232 59.91 62.02 44.88
N ASP A 233 60.69 61.05 44.42
CA ASP A 233 62.14 61.03 44.61
C ASP A 233 62.83 62.19 43.87
N ALA A 234 62.39 62.47 42.63
CA ALA A 234 62.89 63.59 41.84
C ALA A 234 62.55 64.94 42.48
N GLN A 235 61.34 65.10 43.01
CA GLN A 235 60.92 66.30 43.76
C GLN A 235 61.71 66.50 45.05
N GLN A 236 62.07 65.41 45.74
CA GLN A 236 62.92 65.49 46.94
C GLN A 236 64.37 65.88 46.59
N ARG A 237 64.87 65.48 45.40
CA ARG A 237 66.19 65.88 44.91
C ARG A 237 66.21 67.29 44.33
N ALA A 238 65.10 67.75 43.76
CA ALA A 238 64.96 69.11 43.28
C ALA A 238 64.96 70.08 44.48
N GLY A 239 66.12 70.68 44.73
CA GLY A 239 66.27 71.69 45.77
C GLY A 239 65.30 72.85 45.57
N THR A 240 64.85 73.44 46.67
CA THR A 240 64.08 74.68 46.67
C THR A 240 65.02 75.87 46.51
N THR A 241 64.72 76.75 45.57
CA THR A 241 65.40 78.04 45.48
C THR A 241 64.75 78.97 46.49
N GLN A 242 65.56 79.56 47.36
CA GLN A 242 65.11 80.61 48.27
C GLN A 242 65.30 81.96 47.59
N GLU A 243 64.21 82.64 47.28
CA GLU A 243 64.23 84.03 46.85
C GLU A 243 63.70 84.88 48.01
N MET A 244 64.56 85.73 48.56
CA MET A 244 64.18 86.73 49.55
C MET A 244 63.72 87.99 48.81
N ASP A 245 62.47 88.38 49.03
CA ASP A 245 61.95 89.63 48.48
C ASP A 245 62.60 90.86 49.15
N ILE A 246 62.37 92.03 48.56
CA ILE A 246 62.92 93.32 49.01
C ILE A 246 62.41 93.75 50.40
N ASN A 247 61.36 93.09 50.93
CA ASN A 247 60.79 93.31 52.25
C ASN A 247 61.29 92.27 53.28
N GLY A 248 62.18 91.35 52.88
CA GLY A 248 62.73 90.30 53.73
C GLY A 248 61.87 89.04 53.84
N ASN A 249 60.81 88.90 53.05
CA ASN A 249 60.02 87.67 53.01
C ASN A 249 60.73 86.62 52.15
N ILE A 250 60.93 85.42 52.70
CA ILE A 250 61.51 84.30 51.94
C ILE A 250 60.37 83.55 51.25
N THR A 251 60.40 83.56 49.93
CA THR A 251 59.55 82.70 49.09
C THR A 251 60.37 81.48 48.65
N TYR A 252 59.80 80.29 48.87
CA TYR A 252 60.40 79.04 48.43
C TYR A 252 59.76 78.62 47.12
N THR A 253 60.53 78.64 46.03
CA THR A 253 60.07 78.19 44.72
C THR A 253 60.66 76.81 44.43
N GLN A 254 59.80 75.83 44.19
CA GLN A 254 60.21 74.46 43.85
C GLN A 254 60.61 74.45 42.37
N ASN A 255 61.87 74.12 42.04
CA ASN A 255 62.31 74.10 40.66
C ASN A 255 61.78 72.84 39.95
N GLU A 256 60.94 73.02 38.93
CA GLU A 256 60.55 71.93 38.04
C GLU A 256 61.73 71.59 37.12
N THR A 257 62.41 70.48 37.41
CA THR A 257 63.44 69.98 36.49
C THR A 257 62.79 69.36 35.25
N PRO A 258 63.47 69.33 34.09
CA PRO A 258 62.97 68.65 32.89
C PRO A 258 62.56 67.19 33.13
N GLU A 259 63.22 66.53 34.09
CA GLU A 259 62.89 65.17 34.55
C GLU A 259 61.49 65.11 35.21
N ILE A 260 61.16 66.06 36.10
CA ILE A 260 59.84 66.14 36.76
C ILE A 260 58.74 66.42 35.73
N ILE A 261 58.99 67.31 34.75
CA ILE A 261 58.03 67.64 33.69
C ILE A 261 57.74 66.40 32.83
N ASN A 262 58.78 65.64 32.47
CA ASN A 262 58.63 64.42 31.69
C ASN A 262 57.87 63.32 32.48
N LEU A 263 58.21 63.11 33.76
CA LEU A 263 57.51 62.14 34.61
C LEU A 263 56.03 62.52 34.82
N ARG A 264 55.69 63.81 34.95
CA ARG A 264 54.29 64.27 34.97
C ARG A 264 53.59 64.02 33.64
N GLY A 265 54.27 64.21 32.52
CA GLY A 265 53.75 63.90 31.19
C GLY A 265 53.43 62.40 31.04
N GLN A 266 54.33 61.54 31.50
CA GLN A 266 54.13 60.08 31.51
C GLN A 266 52.98 59.67 32.43
N LEU A 267 52.89 60.25 33.63
CA LEU A 267 51.78 59.99 34.57
C LEU A 267 50.42 60.36 33.97
N LYS A 268 50.36 61.50 33.28
CA LYS A 268 49.14 61.94 32.60
C LYS A 268 48.75 61.00 31.46
N SER A 269 49.73 60.50 30.70
CA SER A 269 49.46 59.51 29.65
C SER A 269 48.98 58.16 30.17
N THR A 270 49.39 57.73 31.37
CA THR A 270 48.87 56.52 32.02
C THR A 270 47.46 56.68 32.61
N ASP A 271 47.03 57.92 32.87
CA ASP A 271 45.66 58.21 33.34
C ASP A 271 44.64 58.33 32.18
N GLU A 272 45.13 58.55 30.95
CA GLU A 272 44.33 58.69 29.73
C GLU A 272 44.25 57.38 28.90
N ALA A 273 45.02 56.35 29.25
CA ALA A 273 45.10 55.04 28.58
C ALA A 273 44.24 53.98 29.28
#